data_AF-A0A8S3FU14-F1
#
_entry.id   AF-A0A8S3FU14-F1
#
_cell.length_a   1.000
_cell.length_b   1.000
_cell.length_c   1.000
_cell.angle_alpha   90.00
_cell.angle_beta   90.00
_cell.angle_gamma   90.00
#
_symmetry.space_group_name_H-M   'P 1'
#
loop_
_entity.id
_entity.type
_entity.pdbx_description
1 polymer ?
#
loop_
_entity_poly.entity_id
_entity_poly.type
_entity_poly.pdbx_seq_one_letter_code
_entity_poly.pdbx_strand_id
1 'polypeptide(L)'
;MATGFMSLCDQILSASSPYTPYDVSKKPLSTLLNDMTHYVATVVQVDNGDDSIIAGLQVLLLSDVERVRAASLRALRYSIHRTTIFDKFLQYRLDYLVCRSLTIDLRNARERLEAYKFIRRLFLLYPQRLPHSFVYVLDAIVASSHFISIPRTGNSTPIVRSDQMVKCCL
;
A
#
# COMPACT_ATOMS: atom_id res chain seq x y z
N MET A 1 -12.53 7.02 -20.19
CA MET A 1 -12.64 6.31 -18.90
C MET A 1 -11.55 6.73 -17.91
N ALA A 2 -10.29 6.92 -18.34
CA ALA A 2 -9.20 7.48 -17.53
C ALA A 2 -9.52 8.79 -16.76
N THR A 3 -10.38 9.66 -17.30
CA THR A 3 -10.82 10.91 -16.64
C THR A 3 -11.60 10.66 -15.35
N GLY A 4 -12.33 9.54 -15.25
CA GLY A 4 -13.11 9.19 -14.08
C GLY A 4 -12.24 8.76 -12.89
N PHE A 5 -11.18 7.99 -13.15
CA PHE A 5 -10.26 7.56 -12.09
C PHE A 5 -9.44 8.72 -11.52
N MET A 6 -8.92 9.60 -12.38
CA MET A 6 -8.17 10.77 -11.92
C MET A 6 -9.06 11.74 -11.13
N SER A 7 -10.30 11.96 -11.58
CA SER A 7 -11.26 12.76 -10.80
C SER A 7 -11.55 12.14 -9.42
N LEU A 8 -11.63 10.81 -9.33
CA LEU A 8 -11.77 10.13 -8.04
C LEU A 8 -10.53 10.30 -7.15
N CYS A 9 -9.32 10.25 -7.73
CA CYS A 9 -8.08 10.54 -7.02
C CYS A 9 -8.08 11.97 -6.45
N ASP A 10 -8.48 12.96 -7.25
CA ASP A 10 -8.58 14.36 -6.80
C ASP A 10 -9.61 14.53 -5.66
N GLN A 11 -10.75 13.83 -5.75
CA GLN A 11 -11.75 13.80 -4.67
C GLN A 11 -11.18 13.18 -3.39
N ILE A 12 -10.41 12.10 -3.49
CA ILE A 12 -9.76 11.47 -2.33
C ILE A 12 -8.71 12.40 -1.73
N LEU A 13 -7.86 13.01 -2.54
CA LEU A 13 -6.81 13.91 -2.07
C LEU A 13 -7.40 15.15 -1.40
N SER A 14 -8.42 15.76 -2.00
CA SER A 14 -9.13 16.89 -1.38
C SER A 14 -9.82 16.48 -0.08
N ALA A 15 -10.51 15.34 -0.02
CA ALA A 15 -11.14 14.84 1.21
C ALA A 15 -10.14 14.41 2.30
N SER A 16 -8.89 14.12 1.92
CA SER A 16 -7.82 13.75 2.84
C SER A 16 -7.08 14.95 3.45
N SER A 17 -7.25 16.14 2.87
CA SER A 17 -6.53 17.34 3.29
C SER A 17 -7.11 17.91 4.60
N PRO A 18 -6.29 18.16 5.62
CA PRO A 18 -6.74 18.70 6.90
C PRO A 18 -7.20 20.16 6.81
N TYR A 19 -6.94 20.83 5.67
CA TYR A 19 -7.26 22.24 5.46
C TYR A 19 -8.54 22.47 4.64
N THR A 20 -9.24 21.40 4.22
CA THR A 20 -10.50 21.60 3.50
C THR A 20 -11.63 21.96 4.47
N PRO A 21 -12.45 22.98 4.14
CA PRO A 21 -13.66 23.28 4.88
C PRO A 21 -14.53 22.03 5.01
N TYR A 22 -15.03 21.77 6.23
CA TYR A 22 -15.95 20.67 6.49
C TYR A 22 -17.24 20.90 5.70
N ASP A 23 -17.43 20.11 4.64
CA ASP A 23 -18.54 20.22 3.71
C ASP A 23 -19.39 18.95 3.80
N VAL A 24 -20.60 19.09 4.32
CA VAL A 24 -21.56 18.00 4.57
C VAL A 24 -22.04 17.36 3.25
N SER A 25 -21.89 18.05 2.11
CA SER A 25 -22.26 17.54 0.79
C SER A 25 -21.22 16.58 0.20
N LYS A 26 -19.99 16.55 0.74
CA LYS A 26 -18.92 15.68 0.24
C LYS A 26 -19.10 14.26 0.74
N LYS A 27 -18.91 13.30 -0.17
CA LYS A 27 -18.87 11.88 0.18
C LYS A 27 -17.82 11.64 1.26
N PRO A 28 -18.10 10.79 2.27
CA PRO A 28 -17.11 10.47 3.29
C PRO A 28 -15.92 9.73 2.67
N LEU A 29 -14.72 9.99 3.19
CA LEU A 29 -13.48 9.41 2.68
C LEU A 29 -13.54 7.88 2.60
N SER A 30 -14.17 7.20 3.57
CA SER A 30 -14.33 5.75 3.55
C SER A 30 -15.09 5.24 2.32
N THR A 31 -16.11 5.97 1.87
CA THR A 31 -16.88 5.61 0.68
C THR A 31 -16.05 5.84 -0.57
N LEU A 32 -15.33 6.95 -0.67
CA LEU A 32 -14.44 7.22 -1.82
C LEU A 32 -13.35 6.15 -1.97
N LEU A 33 -12.75 5.69 -0.87
CA LEU A 33 -11.74 4.63 -0.89
C LEU A 33 -12.30 3.27 -1.32
N ASN A 34 -13.54 2.96 -0.93
CA ASN A 34 -14.24 1.76 -1.36
C ASN A 34 -14.63 1.85 -2.85
N ASP A 35 -15.19 2.99 -3.27
CA ASP A 35 -15.53 3.29 -4.66
C ASP A 35 -14.29 3.12 -5.56
N MET A 36 -13.12 3.62 -5.11
CA MET A 36 -11.84 3.44 -5.81
C MET A 36 -11.45 1.97 -5.94
N THR A 37 -11.50 1.23 -4.84
CA THR A 37 -11.13 -0.19 -4.85
C THR A 37 -12.04 -0.99 -5.78
N HIS A 38 -13.34 -0.69 -5.76
CA HIS A 38 -14.33 -1.32 -6.64
C HIS A 38 -14.10 -0.92 -8.11
N TYR A 39 -13.88 0.36 -8.38
CA TYR A 39 -13.57 0.85 -9.73
C TYR A 39 -12.34 0.16 -10.32
N VAL A 40 -11.26 0.05 -9.55
CA VAL A 40 -10.05 -0.64 -9.99
C VAL A 40 -10.33 -2.13 -10.23
N ALA A 41 -11.07 -2.78 -9.33
CA ALA A 41 -11.42 -4.19 -9.48
C ALA A 41 -12.29 -4.48 -10.71
N THR A 42 -13.16 -3.55 -11.13
CA THR A 42 -14.00 -3.73 -12.33
C THR A 42 -13.31 -3.31 -13.61
N VAL A 43 -12.63 -2.15 -13.62
CA VAL A 43 -12.06 -1.55 -14.84
C VAL A 43 -10.78 -2.26 -15.27
N VAL A 44 -9.94 -2.71 -14.34
CA VAL A 44 -8.70 -3.43 -14.68
C VAL A 44 -8.98 -4.82 -15.30
N GLN A 45 -10.19 -5.37 -15.14
CA GLN A 45 -10.59 -6.58 -15.84
C GLN A 45 -10.84 -6.31 -17.34
N VAL A 46 -11.19 -5.09 -17.71
CA VAL A 46 -11.62 -4.70 -19.06
C VAL A 46 -10.47 -4.07 -19.85
N ASP A 47 -9.73 -3.13 -19.26
CA ASP A 47 -8.67 -2.41 -19.96
C ASP A 47 -7.26 -2.96 -19.67
N ASN A 48 -6.38 -2.88 -20.68
CA ASN A 48 -5.04 -3.49 -20.70
C ASN A 48 -3.98 -2.81 -19.80
N GLY A 49 -4.42 -2.26 -18.66
CA GLY A 49 -3.55 -1.59 -17.69
C GLY A 49 -3.25 -0.17 -18.10
N ASP A 50 -4.22 0.73 -17.95
CA ASP A 50 -4.06 2.15 -18.23
C ASP A 50 -2.97 2.79 -17.35
N ASP A 51 -2.03 3.51 -17.96
CA ASP A 51 -1.00 4.28 -17.25
C ASP A 51 -1.59 5.27 -16.26
N SER A 52 -2.79 5.79 -16.56
CA SER A 52 -3.53 6.69 -15.67
C SER A 52 -3.90 6.04 -14.33
N ILE A 53 -4.23 4.75 -14.32
CA ILE A 53 -4.55 4.02 -13.08
C ILE A 53 -3.30 3.86 -12.24
N ILE A 54 -2.18 3.46 -12.85
CA ILE A 54 -0.91 3.27 -12.15
C ILE A 54 -0.37 4.61 -11.62
N ALA A 55 -0.43 5.67 -12.44
CA ALA A 55 -0.04 7.01 -12.02
C ALA A 55 -0.94 7.55 -10.90
N GLY A 56 -2.26 7.39 -10.97
CA GLY A 56 -3.15 7.81 -9.90
C GLY A 56 -2.92 7.05 -8.59
N LEU A 57 -2.69 5.73 -8.66
CA LEU A 57 -2.32 4.94 -7.48
C LEU A 57 -0.97 5.36 -6.89
N GLN A 58 0.00 5.74 -7.73
CA GLN A 58 1.27 6.29 -7.29
C GLN A 58 1.07 7.55 -6.43
N VAL A 59 0.24 8.49 -6.91
CA VAL A 59 -0.06 9.73 -6.19
C VAL A 59 -0.75 9.44 -4.85
N LEU A 60 -1.71 8.51 -4.83
CA LEU A 60 -2.42 8.16 -3.59
C LEU A 60 -1.54 7.43 -2.57
N LEU A 61 -0.57 6.62 -3.01
CA LEU A 61 0.44 6.02 -2.13
C LEU A 61 1.37 7.05 -1.47
N LEU A 62 1.52 8.24 -2.06
CA LEU A 62 2.29 9.33 -1.49
C LEU A 62 1.52 10.12 -0.43
N SER A 63 0.19 9.96 -0.33
CA SER A 63 -0.66 10.64 0.65
C SER A 63 -0.16 10.48 2.08
N ASP A 64 -0.34 11.50 2.92
CA ASP A 64 -0.02 11.45 4.35
C ASP A 64 -1.03 10.66 5.17
N VAL A 65 -2.21 10.37 4.61
CA VAL A 65 -3.28 9.65 5.31
C VAL A 65 -3.13 8.13 5.16
N GLU A 66 -2.92 7.43 6.28
CA GLU A 66 -2.77 5.95 6.33
C GLU A 66 -3.90 5.23 5.57
N ARG A 67 -5.15 5.66 5.76
CA ARG A 67 -6.32 5.01 5.14
C ARG A 67 -6.27 5.08 3.61
N VAL A 68 -5.78 6.19 3.06
CA VAL A 68 -5.63 6.37 1.61
C VAL A 68 -4.58 5.40 1.10
N ARG A 69 -3.38 5.38 1.71
CA ARG A 69 -2.30 4.46 1.32
C ARG A 69 -2.72 2.99 1.42
N ALA A 70 -3.39 2.59 2.50
CA ALA A 70 -3.91 1.24 2.69
C ALA A 70 -4.91 0.83 1.58
N ALA A 71 -5.84 1.72 1.22
CA ALA A 71 -6.79 1.48 0.14
C ALA A 71 -6.09 1.42 -1.23
N SER A 72 -5.08 2.24 -1.47
CA SER A 72 -4.29 2.20 -2.70
C SER A 72 -3.51 0.89 -2.85
N LEU A 73 -2.91 0.38 -1.77
CA LEU A 73 -2.27 -0.95 -1.75
C LEU A 73 -3.28 -2.06 -2.04
N ARG A 74 -4.48 -1.96 -1.46
CA ARG A 74 -5.57 -2.90 -1.73
C ARG A 74 -6.00 -2.86 -3.20
N ALA A 75 -6.14 -1.67 -3.77
CA ALA A 75 -6.47 -1.49 -5.18
C ALA A 75 -5.36 -2.04 -6.10
N LEU A 76 -4.08 -1.75 -5.81
CA LEU A 76 -2.93 -2.33 -6.53
C LEU A 76 -2.97 -3.86 -6.53
N ARG A 77 -3.35 -4.49 -5.41
CA ARG A 77 -3.50 -5.94 -5.33
C ARG A 77 -4.57 -6.52 -6.26
N TYR A 78 -5.64 -5.77 -6.52
CA TYR A 78 -6.65 -6.15 -7.52
C TYR A 78 -6.22 -5.84 -8.95
N SER A 79 -5.28 -4.90 -9.14
CA SER A 79 -4.74 -4.62 -10.47
C SER A 79 -3.72 -5.66 -10.93
N ILE A 80 -3.01 -6.31 -10.01
CA ILE A 80 -1.81 -7.09 -10.31
C ILE A 80 -2.12 -8.51 -10.80
N HIS A 81 -2.78 -8.63 -11.95
CA HIS A 81 -3.14 -9.94 -12.54
C HIS A 81 -2.52 -10.15 -13.93
N ARG A 82 -2.11 -9.07 -14.60
CA ARG A 82 -1.49 -9.11 -15.92
C ARG A 82 -0.03 -8.69 -15.83
N THR A 83 0.82 -9.32 -16.63
CA THR A 83 2.26 -8.99 -16.72
C THR A 83 2.48 -7.53 -17.12
N THR A 84 1.65 -6.98 -18.01
CA THR A 84 1.74 -5.58 -18.45
C THR A 84 1.60 -4.59 -17.30
N ILE A 85 0.70 -4.87 -16.35
CA ILE A 85 0.51 -4.03 -15.16
C ILE A 85 1.68 -4.16 -14.21
N PHE A 86 2.25 -5.36 -14.10
CA PHE A 86 3.46 -5.59 -13.31
C PHE A 86 4.69 -4.88 -13.90
N ASP A 87 4.82 -4.86 -15.22
CA ASP A 87 5.90 -4.15 -15.90
C ASP A 87 5.79 -2.64 -15.64
N LYS A 88 4.59 -2.08 -15.71
CA LYS A 88 4.31 -0.69 -15.33
C LYS A 88 4.60 -0.45 -13.85
N PHE A 89 4.18 -1.34 -12.96
CA PHE A 89 4.47 -1.25 -11.54
C PHE A 89 5.98 -1.07 -11.26
N LEU A 90 6.82 -1.85 -11.94
CA LEU A 90 8.28 -1.73 -11.84
C LEU A 90 8.81 -0.46 -12.51
N GLN A 91 8.27 -0.09 -13.68
CA GLN A 91 8.66 1.13 -14.40
C GLN A 91 8.41 2.41 -13.58
N TYR A 92 7.26 2.48 -12.89
CA TYR A 92 6.87 3.60 -12.03
C TYR A 92 7.48 3.54 -10.63
N ARG A 93 8.37 2.56 -10.36
CA ARG A 93 9.07 2.39 -9.07
C ARG A 93 8.12 2.29 -7.88
N LEU A 94 6.94 1.71 -8.09
CA LEU A 94 5.93 1.52 -7.05
C LEU A 94 6.40 0.54 -5.96
N ASP A 95 7.40 -0.30 -6.26
CA ASP A 95 8.07 -1.16 -5.28
C ASP A 95 8.65 -0.35 -4.11
N TYR A 96 9.25 0.81 -4.37
CA TYR A 96 9.75 1.69 -3.32
C TYR A 96 8.63 2.31 -2.47
N LEU A 97 7.50 2.64 -3.08
CA LEU A 97 6.35 3.18 -2.37
C LEU A 97 5.68 2.13 -1.48
N VAL A 98 5.62 0.88 -1.95
CA VAL A 98 5.16 -0.26 -1.15
C VAL A 98 6.13 -0.52 0.01
N CYS A 99 7.45 -0.45 -0.21
CA CYS A 99 8.44 -0.54 0.86
C CYS A 99 8.27 0.60 1.89
N ARG A 100 8.07 1.85 1.44
CA ARG A 100 7.78 3.00 2.31
C ARG A 100 6.58 2.71 3.20
N SER A 101 5.50 2.14 2.66
CA SER A 101 4.31 1.78 3.44
C SER A 101 4.56 0.75 4.55
N LEU A 102 5.62 -0.06 4.44
CA LEU A 102 6.02 -0.97 5.51
C LEU A 102 6.82 -0.27 6.62
N THR A 103 7.57 0.77 6.28
CA THR A 103 8.58 1.39 7.17
C THR A 103 8.23 2.77 7.69
N ILE A 104 7.23 3.46 7.12
CA ILE A 104 6.90 4.85 7.45
C ILE A 104 6.49 5.04 8.92
N ASP A 105 5.59 4.20 9.43
CA ASP A 105 5.16 4.20 10.82
C ASP A 105 4.67 2.80 11.20
N LEU A 106 5.33 2.16 12.17
CA LEU A 106 4.99 0.81 12.63
C LEU A 106 3.60 0.72 13.27
N ARG A 107 3.01 1.85 13.68
CA ARG A 107 1.66 1.91 14.26
C ARG A 107 0.56 1.78 13.20
N ASN A 108 0.88 2.00 11.92
CA ASN A 108 -0.06 1.93 10.80
C ASN A 108 -0.35 0.48 10.39
N ALA A 109 -0.90 -0.31 11.32
CA ALA A 109 -1.07 -1.75 11.14
C ALA A 109 -1.94 -2.10 9.91
N ARG A 110 -2.90 -1.24 9.54
CA ARG A 110 -3.78 -1.52 8.38
C ARG A 110 -3.05 -1.34 7.07
N GLU A 111 -2.30 -0.25 6.93
CA GLU A 111 -1.45 -0.01 5.78
C GLU A 111 -0.43 -1.13 5.59
N ARG A 112 0.28 -1.47 6.67
CA ARG A 112 1.31 -2.53 6.66
C ARG A 112 0.72 -3.88 6.28
N LEU A 113 -0.48 -4.20 6.78
CA LEU A 113 -1.18 -5.44 6.44
C LEU A 113 -1.49 -5.52 4.94
N GLU A 114 -2.00 -4.45 4.34
CA GLU A 114 -2.31 -4.42 2.91
C GLU A 114 -1.04 -4.47 2.05
N ALA A 115 0.05 -3.84 2.50
CA ALA A 115 1.36 -3.94 1.84
C ALA A 115 1.87 -5.39 1.86
N TYR A 116 1.84 -6.07 3.01
CA TYR A 116 2.23 -7.48 3.09
C TYR A 116 1.36 -8.38 2.22
N LYS A 117 0.03 -8.20 2.22
CA LYS A 117 -0.88 -8.95 1.34
C LYS A 117 -0.57 -8.72 -0.14
N PHE A 118 -0.22 -7.50 -0.52
CA PHE A 118 0.19 -7.17 -1.88
C PHE A 118 1.51 -7.84 -2.25
N ILE A 119 2.54 -7.73 -1.41
CA ILE A 119 3.83 -8.39 -1.61
C ILE A 119 3.64 -9.90 -1.74
N ARG A 120 2.90 -10.54 -0.82
CA ARG A 120 2.58 -11.97 -0.90
C ARG A 120 1.93 -12.33 -2.24
N ARG A 121 1.00 -11.52 -2.73
CA ARG A 121 0.35 -11.73 -4.04
C ARG A 121 1.37 -11.65 -5.17
N LEU A 122 2.32 -10.72 -5.13
CA LEU A 122 3.41 -10.61 -6.11
C LEU A 122 4.33 -11.84 -6.08
N PHE A 123 4.72 -12.32 -4.90
CA PHE A 123 5.52 -13.55 -4.76
C PHE A 123 4.84 -14.75 -5.41
N LEU A 124 3.52 -14.88 -5.26
CA LEU A 124 2.75 -15.98 -5.85
C LEU A 124 2.63 -15.88 -7.38
N LEU A 125 2.57 -14.68 -7.94
CA LEU A 125 2.36 -14.48 -9.38
C LEU A 125 3.65 -14.36 -10.18
N TYR A 126 4.67 -13.71 -9.63
CA TYR A 126 5.91 -13.35 -10.34
C TYR A 126 7.17 -13.65 -9.52
N PRO A 127 7.35 -14.88 -8.99
CA PRO A 127 8.46 -15.20 -8.08
C PRO A 127 9.84 -14.90 -8.66
N GLN A 128 10.02 -15.08 -9.98
CA GLN A 128 11.30 -14.88 -10.67
C GLN A 128 11.62 -13.41 -10.99
N ARG A 129 10.66 -12.50 -10.84
CA ARG A 129 10.79 -11.09 -11.24
C ARG A 129 10.64 -10.13 -10.07
N LEU A 130 10.76 -10.63 -8.84
CA LEU A 130 10.60 -9.81 -7.65
C LEU A 130 11.69 -8.75 -7.55
N PRO A 131 11.33 -7.49 -7.25
CA PRO A 131 12.32 -6.43 -7.09
C PRO A 131 13.10 -6.63 -5.79
N HIS A 132 14.41 -6.35 -5.85
CA HIS A 132 15.32 -6.47 -4.69
C HIS A 132 14.90 -5.56 -3.52
N SER A 133 14.20 -4.46 -3.79
CA SER A 133 13.66 -3.56 -2.76
C SER A 133 12.79 -4.29 -1.73
N PHE A 134 12.01 -5.29 -2.16
CA PHE A 134 11.24 -6.13 -1.23
C PHE A 134 12.11 -7.05 -0.40
N VAL A 135 13.15 -7.64 -0.99
CA VAL A 135 14.08 -8.50 -0.24
C VAL A 135 14.76 -7.68 0.86
N TYR A 136 15.30 -6.50 0.52
CA TYR A 136 15.97 -5.64 1.49
C TYR A 136 15.04 -5.16 2.62
N VAL A 137 13.82 -4.73 2.29
CA VAL A 137 12.90 -4.22 3.33
C VAL A 137 12.45 -5.35 4.25
N LEU A 138 12.17 -6.55 3.70
CA LEU A 138 11.75 -7.69 4.50
C LEU A 138 12.90 -8.19 5.38
N ASP A 139 14.13 -8.25 4.86
CA ASP A 139 15.31 -8.61 5.63
C ASP A 139 15.54 -7.61 6.77
N ALA A 140 15.46 -6.30 6.51
CA ALA A 140 15.60 -5.28 7.53
C ALA A 140 14.52 -5.40 8.64
N ILE A 141 13.28 -5.70 8.26
CA ILE A 141 12.18 -5.92 9.21
C ILE A 141 12.43 -7.19 10.05
N VAL A 142 12.87 -8.29 9.43
CA VAL A 142 13.18 -9.54 10.14
C VAL A 142 14.37 -9.34 11.08
N ALA A 143 15.45 -8.72 10.62
CA ALA A 143 16.64 -8.45 11.42
C ALA A 143 16.32 -7.57 12.65
N SER A 144 15.51 -6.52 12.47
CA SER A 144 15.07 -5.67 13.58
C SER A 144 14.15 -6.41 14.56
N SER A 145 13.35 -7.37 14.10
CA SER A 145 12.53 -8.22 14.97
C SER A 145 13.34 -9.21 15.81
N HIS A 146 14.48 -9.70 15.31
CA HIS A 146 15.36 -10.61 16.03
C HIS A 146 16.21 -9.91 17.10
N PHE A 147 16.67 -8.67 16.85
CA PHE A 147 17.50 -7.90 17.78
C PHE A 147 16.80 -7.52 19.11
N ILE A 148 15.47 -7.57 19.17
CA ILE A 148 14.68 -7.24 20.37
C ILE A 148 14.65 -8.42 21.38
N SER A 149 15.22 -9.57 21.02
CA SER A 149 15.19 -10.80 21.85
C SER A 149 16.38 -10.95 22.80
N ILE A 150 17.34 -10.01 22.83
CA ILE A 150 18.46 -10.04 23.78
C ILE A 150 17.96 -9.47 25.12
N PRO A 151 17.99 -10.23 26.24
CA PRO A 151 17.52 -9.74 27.53
C PRO A 151 18.46 -8.62 28.01
N ARG A 152 17.95 -7.38 28.05
CA ARG A 152 18.62 -6.30 28.79
C ARG A 152 18.47 -6.60 30.28
N THR A 153 19.58 -6.95 30.91
CA THR A 153 19.71 -6.98 32.38
C THR A 153 19.46 -5.57 32.92
N GLY A 154 18.27 -5.33 33.47
CA GLY A 154 17.94 -4.07 34.15
C GLY A 154 16.47 -3.68 33.99
N ASN A 155 15.74 -3.68 35.11
CA ASN A 155 14.33 -3.32 35.28
C ASN A 155 13.85 -2.17 34.37
N SER A 156 13.33 -2.53 33.20
CA SER A 156 12.41 -1.72 32.42
C SER A 156 11.62 -2.70 31.56
N THR A 157 10.30 -2.61 31.64
CA THR A 157 9.40 -3.50 30.90
C THR A 157 9.76 -3.46 29.42
N PRO A 158 10.05 -4.61 28.77
CA PRO A 158 10.37 -4.61 27.37
C PRO A 158 9.09 -4.25 26.61
N ILE A 159 9.10 -3.15 25.85
CA ILE A 159 8.08 -2.90 24.84
C ILE A 159 8.35 -3.91 23.72
N VAL A 160 7.89 -5.15 23.93
CA VAL A 160 7.89 -6.21 22.93
C VAL A 160 6.80 -5.85 21.92
N ARG A 161 7.14 -5.00 20.95
CA ARG A 161 6.42 -4.97 19.67
C ARG A 161 7.21 -5.82 18.70
N SER A 162 7.26 -7.12 18.98
CA SER A 162 7.54 -8.10 17.94
C SER A 162 6.57 -7.81 16.81
N ASP A 163 7.10 -7.63 15.61
CA ASP A 163 6.32 -7.35 14.41
C ASP A 163 5.56 -8.63 14.04
N GLN A 164 4.49 -8.93 14.79
CA GLN A 164 3.67 -10.14 14.70
C GLN A 164 3.19 -10.39 13.26
N MET A 165 3.12 -9.31 12.47
CA MET A 165 2.69 -9.30 11.09
C MET A 165 3.63 -10.05 10.15
N VAL A 166 4.95 -10.05 10.41
CA VAL A 166 5.93 -10.78 9.61
C VAL A 166 5.63 -12.28 9.66
N LYS A 167 5.36 -12.80 10.86
CA LYS A 167 5.05 -14.23 11.09
C LYS A 167 3.68 -14.66 10.53
N CYS A 168 2.75 -13.72 10.35
CA CYS A 168 1.40 -14.02 9.87
C CYS A 168 1.21 -13.80 8.36
N CYS A 169 2.11 -13.06 7.69
CA CYS A 169 1.90 -12.66 6.30
C CYS A 169 2.90 -13.26 5.30
N LEU A 170 4.09 -13.67 5.74
CA LEU A 170 5.02 -14.51 4.97
C LEU A 170 4.70 -15.98 5.24
#